data_AF-A8J5B5-F1
#
_entry.id   AF-A8J5B5-F1
#
_cell.length_a   1.000
_cell.length_b   1.000
_cell.length_c   1.000
_cell.angle_alpha   90.00
_cell.angle_beta   90.00
_cell.angle_gamma   90.00
#
_symmetry.space_group_name_H-M   'P 1'
#
loop_
_entity.id
_entity.type
_entity.pdbx_description
1 polymer ?
#
loop_
_entity_poly.entity_id
_entity_poly.type
_entity_poly.pdbx_seq_one_letter_code
_entity_poly.pdbx_strand_id
1 'polypeptide(L)'
;MGKFSSLDELRPSPMFVCTLVLISYFFVTAGVAYDIINEPPAVGATTDPVTGAVKPMTFMPYRMNGQFILEGISGGFFYTLGGVGIILLDLSRDKNKSTLFRNFFMGMGFFLTLLSWAACMTFIRIKMPGYMR
;
A
#
# COMPACT_ATOMS: atom_id res chain seq x y z
N MET A 1 27.13 3.96 -33.15
CA MET A 1 26.13 4.84 -32.51
C MET A 1 24.86 4.80 -33.35
N GLY A 2 23.89 3.97 -32.96
CA GLY A 2 22.63 3.81 -33.69
C GLY A 2 21.79 5.09 -33.60
N LYS A 3 21.46 5.67 -34.75
CA LYS A 3 20.61 6.85 -34.87
C LYS A 3 19.15 6.38 -34.81
N PHE A 4 18.48 6.58 -33.68
CA PHE A 4 17.04 6.38 -33.57
C PHE A 4 16.34 7.35 -34.52
N SER A 5 15.50 6.81 -35.41
CA SER A 5 15.01 7.53 -36.60
C SER A 5 13.58 8.05 -36.46
N SER A 6 12.91 7.73 -35.35
CA SER A 6 11.59 8.27 -34.99
C SER A 6 11.42 8.33 -33.47
N LEU A 7 10.68 9.33 -32.96
CA LEU A 7 10.37 9.46 -31.53
C LEU A 7 9.55 8.28 -30.98
N ASP A 8 8.99 7.44 -31.86
CA ASP A 8 8.21 6.26 -31.51
C ASP A 8 9.06 5.06 -31.05
N GLU A 9 10.32 4.95 -31.49
CA GLU A 9 11.21 3.86 -31.08
C GLU A 9 11.67 3.98 -29.61
N LEU A 10 11.59 5.18 -29.02
CA LEU A 10 12.01 5.44 -27.63
C LEU A 10 10.86 5.35 -26.62
N ARG A 11 9.62 5.09 -27.08
CA ARG A 11 8.44 5.08 -26.21
C ARG A 11 8.44 3.83 -25.31
N PRO A 12 8.40 3.99 -23.98
CA PRO A 12 8.35 2.85 -23.08
C PRO A 12 7.03 2.08 -23.25
N SER A 13 7.08 0.77 -23.00
CA SER A 13 5.88 -0.09 -23.04
C SER A 13 4.79 0.42 -22.07
N PRO A 14 3.50 0.43 -22.47
CA PRO A 14 2.41 0.87 -21.59
C PRO A 14 2.38 0.17 -20.22
N MET A 15 2.71 -1.14 -20.18
CA MET A 15 2.78 -1.90 -18.93
C MET A 15 3.97 -1.52 -18.05
N PHE A 16 5.08 -1.12 -18.67
CA PHE A 16 6.22 -0.60 -17.94
C PHE A 16 5.87 0.73 -17.27
N VAL A 17 5.21 1.64 -17.99
CA VAL A 17 4.72 2.91 -17.42
C VAL A 17 3.71 2.65 -16.30
N CYS A 18 2.76 1.74 -16.49
CA CYS A 18 1.80 1.37 -15.45
C CYS A 18 2.49 0.85 -14.18
N THR A 19 3.52 0.02 -14.32
CA THR A 19 4.28 -0.51 -13.19
C THR A 19 5.03 0.60 -12.46
N LEU A 20 5.68 1.51 -13.21
CA LEU A 20 6.34 2.67 -12.61
C LEU A 20 5.37 3.56 -11.84
N VAL A 21 4.17 3.80 -12.38
CA VAL A 21 3.13 4.57 -11.71
C VAL A 21 2.70 3.88 -10.41
N LEU A 22 2.48 2.57 -10.41
CA LEU A 22 2.12 1.83 -9.18
C LEU A 22 3.23 1.87 -8.11
N ILE A 23 4.50 1.75 -8.53
CA ILE A 23 5.64 1.89 -7.62
C ILE A 23 5.71 3.30 -7.05
N SER A 24 5.54 4.33 -7.90
CA SER A 24 5.52 5.71 -7.43
C SER A 24 4.37 5.99 -6.47
N TYR A 25 3.19 5.42 -6.73
CA TYR A 25 2.01 5.52 -5.86
C TYR A 25 2.29 4.93 -4.48
N PHE A 26 2.98 3.78 -4.41
CA PHE A 26 3.42 3.22 -3.12
C PHE A 26 4.28 4.20 -2.33
N PHE A 27 5.33 4.77 -2.93
CA PHE A 27 6.23 5.68 -2.20
C PHE A 27 5.57 6.98 -1.77
N VAL A 28 4.71 7.55 -2.63
CA VAL A 28 3.97 8.77 -2.29
C VAL A 28 2.99 8.52 -1.15
N THR A 29 2.21 7.43 -1.22
CA THR A 29 1.21 7.12 -0.19
C THR A 29 1.81 6.55 1.10
N ALA A 30 3.00 5.93 1.04
CA ALA A 30 3.75 5.53 2.21
C ALA A 30 4.25 6.74 3.03
N GLY A 31 4.21 7.94 2.47
CA GLY A 31 4.60 9.16 3.18
C GLY A 31 6.10 9.44 3.15
N VAL A 32 6.84 8.94 2.15
CA VAL A 32 8.30 9.19 2.04
C VAL A 32 8.64 10.69 2.06
N ALA A 33 7.80 11.53 1.45
CA ALA A 33 7.98 12.99 1.52
C ALA A 33 7.86 13.53 2.97
N TYR A 34 6.93 12.98 3.76
CA TYR A 34 6.78 13.32 5.17
C TYR A 34 8.00 12.83 5.97
N ASP A 35 8.49 11.62 5.67
CA ASP A 35 9.65 11.02 6.34
C ASP A 35 10.93 11.83 6.07
N ILE A 36 11.14 12.32 4.84
CA ILE A 36 12.29 13.16 4.48
C ILE A 36 12.25 14.52 5.20
N ILE A 37 11.08 15.14 5.34
CA ILE A 37 10.97 16.49 5.91
C ILE A 37 11.04 16.46 7.44
N ASN A 38 10.37 15.49 8.06
CA ASN A 38 10.17 15.50 9.52
C ASN A 38 11.06 14.49 10.27
N GLU A 39 11.76 13.62 9.55
CA GLU A 39 12.65 12.57 10.09
C GLU A 39 12.06 11.87 11.33
N PRO A 40 10.80 11.37 11.26
CA PRO A 40 10.16 10.73 12.40
C PRO A 40 10.89 9.42 12.76
N PRO A 41 10.82 8.98 14.04
CA PRO A 41 11.37 7.69 14.41
C PRO A 41 10.64 6.55 13.67
N ALA A 42 11.33 5.44 13.44
CA ALA A 42 10.76 4.32 12.70
C ALA A 42 9.61 3.62 13.44
N VAL A 43 9.73 3.53 14.76
CA VAL A 43 8.72 3.01 15.70
C VAL A 43 8.70 3.86 16.96
N GLY A 44 7.53 3.96 17.57
CA GLY A 44 7.39 4.50 18.92
C GLY A 44 7.59 3.43 19.98
N ALA A 45 7.51 3.86 21.23
CA ALA A 45 7.53 3.00 22.39
C ALA A 45 6.53 3.51 23.43
N THR A 46 5.80 2.59 24.07
CA THR A 46 4.96 2.91 25.21
C THR A 46 5.40 2.09 26.40
N THR A 47 5.53 2.73 27.56
CA THR A 47 5.76 2.04 28.82
C THR A 47 4.45 1.51 29.36
N ASP A 48 4.41 0.23 29.67
CA ASP A 48 3.27 -0.36 30.36
C ASP A 48 3.20 0.18 31.81
N PRO A 49 2.09 0.80 32.23
CA PRO A 49 1.95 1.39 33.57
C PRO A 49 2.12 0.38 34.72
N VAL A 50 1.83 -0.91 34.47
CA VAL A 50 1.81 -1.95 35.51
C VAL A 50 3.15 -2.68 35.60
N THR A 51 3.78 -2.97 34.46
CA THR A 51 5.01 -3.78 34.41
C THR A 51 6.28 -2.97 34.21
N GLY A 52 6.17 -1.68 33.84
CA GLY A 52 7.32 -0.84 33.47
C GLY A 52 8.01 -1.28 32.18
N ALA A 53 7.53 -2.34 31.52
CA ALA A 53 8.12 -2.85 30.29
C ALA A 53 7.82 -1.90 29.13
N VAL A 54 8.86 -1.64 28.32
CA VAL A 54 8.74 -0.83 27.12
C VAL A 54 8.23 -1.71 25.98
N LYS A 55 7.03 -1.42 25.48
CA LYS A 55 6.41 -2.12 24.35
C LYS A 55 6.57 -1.28 23.09
N PRO A 56 7.04 -1.86 21.97
CA PRO A 56 7.11 -1.15 20.70
C PRO A 56 5.70 -0.77 20.24
N MET A 57 5.55 0.44 19.72
CA MET A 57 4.29 0.98 19.22
C MET A 57 4.47 1.38 17.76
N THR A 58 3.77 0.71 16.86
CA THR A 58 3.96 0.88 15.41
C THR A 58 3.09 1.98 14.81
N PHE A 59 2.04 2.42 15.49
CA PHE A 59 1.12 3.48 15.05
C PHE A 59 1.06 4.58 16.10
N MET A 60 1.03 5.85 15.68
CA MET A 60 0.81 6.97 16.61
C MET A 60 -0.69 7.13 16.91
N PRO A 61 -1.19 6.77 18.11
CA PRO A 61 -2.58 7.01 18.43
C PRO A 61 -2.83 8.51 18.68
N TYR A 62 -4.05 8.99 18.41
CA TYR A 62 -4.52 10.35 18.68
C TYR A 62 -3.86 11.50 17.88
N ARG A 63 -2.78 11.24 17.13
CA ARG A 63 -2.10 12.25 16.30
C ARG A 63 -2.33 11.98 14.82
N MET A 64 -3.32 12.69 14.24
CA MET A 64 -3.74 12.49 12.84
C MET A 64 -2.68 12.90 11.82
N ASN A 65 -2.01 14.03 12.06
CA ASN A 65 -1.01 14.60 11.14
C ASN A 65 0.41 14.04 11.37
N GLY A 66 0.57 13.15 12.35
CA GLY A 66 1.82 12.48 12.66
C GLY A 66 1.81 11.05 12.15
N GLN A 67 2.97 10.54 11.79
CA GLN A 67 3.16 9.20 11.27
C GLN A 67 4.56 8.69 11.68
N PHE A 68 4.65 7.41 12.04
CA PHE A 68 5.94 6.70 12.09
C PHE A 68 6.28 6.12 10.71
N ILE A 69 7.56 5.93 10.41
CA ILE A 69 7.99 5.39 9.10
C ILE A 69 7.31 4.04 8.82
N LEU A 70 7.25 3.13 9.80
CA LEU A 70 6.60 1.83 9.61
C LEU A 70 5.08 1.92 9.47
N GLU A 71 4.44 2.89 10.13
CA GLU A 71 3.01 3.16 9.94
C GLU A 71 2.74 3.53 8.48
N GLY A 72 3.51 4.47 7.93
CA GLY A 72 3.42 4.89 6.54
C GLY A 72 3.64 3.77 5.54
N ILE A 73 4.76 3.07 5.66
CA ILE A 73 5.12 1.94 4.78
C ILE A 73 4.04 0.85 4.83
N SER A 74 3.53 0.54 6.02
CA SER A 74 2.45 -0.46 6.16
C SER A 74 1.16 0.00 5.49
N GLY A 75 0.78 1.27 5.64
CA GLY A 75 -0.36 1.88 4.95
C GLY A 75 -0.22 1.79 3.43
N GLY A 76 0.89 2.31 2.89
CA GLY A 76 1.20 2.28 1.46
C GLY A 76 1.18 0.86 0.88
N PHE A 77 1.69 -0.12 1.62
CA PHE A 77 1.67 -1.53 1.21
C PHE A 77 0.23 -2.04 1.05
N PHE A 78 -0.63 -1.85 2.05
CA PHE A 78 -2.01 -2.31 1.97
C PHE A 78 -2.84 -1.54 0.94
N TYR A 79 -2.57 -0.24 0.72
CA TYR A 79 -3.24 0.54 -0.34
C TYR A 79 -2.90 -0.01 -1.74
N THR A 80 -1.63 -0.29 -2.00
CA THR A 80 -1.20 -0.83 -3.29
C THR A 80 -1.66 -2.27 -3.48
N LEU A 81 -1.66 -3.09 -2.43
CA LEU A 81 -2.18 -4.46 -2.45
C LEU A 81 -3.69 -4.50 -2.76
N GLY A 82 -4.47 -3.54 -2.23
CA GLY A 82 -5.88 -3.38 -2.59
C GLY A 82 -6.07 -3.01 -4.07
N GLY A 83 -5.28 -2.07 -4.58
CA GLY A 83 -5.30 -1.71 -6.00
C GLY A 83 -4.92 -2.87 -6.93
N VAL A 84 -3.88 -3.63 -6.59
CA VAL A 84 -3.50 -4.86 -7.31
C VAL A 84 -4.61 -5.90 -7.24
N GLY A 85 -5.29 -6.03 -6.09
CA GLY A 85 -6.47 -6.90 -5.95
C GLY A 85 -7.56 -6.60 -6.98
N ILE A 86 -7.84 -5.32 -7.22
CA ILE A 86 -8.82 -4.88 -8.24
C ILE A 86 -8.31 -5.20 -9.66
N ILE A 87 -7.03 -4.97 -9.95
CA ILE A 87 -6.43 -5.32 -11.26
C ILE A 87 -6.54 -6.83 -11.53
N LEU A 88 -6.32 -7.66 -10.50
CA LEU A 88 -6.47 -9.12 -10.61
C LEU A 88 -7.93 -9.54 -10.88
N LEU A 89 -8.89 -8.84 -10.28
CA LEU A 89 -10.31 -9.06 -10.58
C LEU A 89 -10.63 -8.72 -12.04
N ASP A 90 -10.05 -7.66 -12.60
CA ASP A 90 -10.23 -7.33 -14.00
C ASP A 90 -9.58 -8.39 -14.92
N LEU A 91 -8.37 -8.85 -14.58
CA LEU A 91 -7.68 -9.90 -15.33
C LEU A 91 -8.44 -11.23 -15.32
N SER A 92 -9.25 -11.49 -14.29
CA SER A 92 -10.13 -12.66 -14.25
C SER A 92 -11.20 -12.64 -15.34
N ARG A 93 -11.55 -11.48 -15.91
CA ARG A 93 -12.60 -11.38 -16.94
C ARG A 93 -12.13 -11.79 -18.34
N ASP A 94 -10.82 -11.95 -18.54
CA ASP A 94 -10.25 -12.34 -19.82
C ASP A 94 -10.70 -13.76 -20.22
N LYS A 95 -11.40 -13.86 -21.36
CA LYS A 95 -11.93 -15.12 -21.89
C LYS A 95 -10.86 -16.00 -22.53
N ASN A 96 -9.67 -15.45 -22.81
CA ASN A 96 -8.57 -16.20 -23.42
C ASN A 96 -7.84 -17.12 -22.43
N LYS A 97 -8.07 -16.95 -21.12
CA LYS A 97 -7.46 -17.78 -20.08
C LYS A 97 -8.33 -18.98 -19.72
N SER A 98 -7.69 -20.05 -19.23
CA SER A 98 -8.42 -21.23 -18.76
C SER A 98 -9.33 -20.88 -17.58
N THR A 99 -10.45 -21.59 -17.45
CA THR A 99 -11.44 -21.38 -16.39
C THR A 99 -10.84 -21.46 -14.98
N LEU A 100 -9.82 -22.32 -14.79
CA LEU A 100 -9.12 -22.46 -13.51
C LEU A 100 -8.34 -21.19 -13.16
N PHE A 101 -7.53 -20.65 -14.08
CA PHE A 101 -6.78 -19.42 -13.85
C PHE A 101 -7.71 -18.22 -13.61
N ARG A 102 -8.82 -18.15 -14.34
CA ARG A 102 -9.85 -17.14 -14.10
C ARG A 102 -10.41 -17.22 -12.68
N ASN A 103 -10.85 -18.40 -12.24
CA ASN A 103 -11.40 -18.57 -10.90
C ASN A 103 -10.36 -18.29 -9.81
N PHE A 104 -9.10 -18.65 -10.05
CA PHE A 104 -7.99 -18.33 -9.16
C PHE A 104 -7.77 -16.81 -9.03
N PHE A 105 -7.67 -16.08 -10.15
CA PHE A 105 -7.52 -14.61 -10.13
C PHE A 105 -8.72 -13.91 -9.49
N MET A 106 -9.94 -14.42 -9.73
CA MET A 106 -11.14 -13.90 -9.10
C MET A 106 -11.10 -14.06 -7.58
N GLY A 107 -10.81 -15.28 -7.09
CA GLY A 107 -10.71 -15.55 -5.66
C GLY A 107 -9.59 -14.76 -4.98
N MET A 108 -8.40 -14.73 -5.59
CA MET A 108 -7.24 -14.00 -5.07
C MET A 108 -7.48 -12.48 -5.07
N GLY A 109 -8.01 -11.91 -6.15
CA GLY A 109 -8.30 -10.48 -6.25
C GLY A 109 -9.34 -10.02 -5.22
N PHE A 110 -10.40 -10.82 -5.03
CA PHE A 110 -11.40 -10.56 -4.00
C PHE A 110 -10.80 -10.61 -2.60
N PHE A 111 -10.01 -11.65 -2.30
CA PHE A 111 -9.34 -11.80 -1.01
C PHE A 111 -8.38 -10.64 -0.70
N LEU A 112 -7.51 -10.26 -1.65
CA LEU A 112 -6.56 -9.16 -1.46
C LEU A 112 -7.28 -7.82 -1.23
N THR A 113 -8.37 -7.56 -1.96
CA THR A 113 -9.17 -6.35 -1.79
C THR A 113 -9.81 -6.32 -0.39
N LEU A 114 -10.39 -7.44 0.05
CA LEU A 114 -11.00 -7.54 1.38
C LEU A 114 -9.97 -7.40 2.51
N LEU A 115 -8.80 -8.04 2.35
CA LEU A 115 -7.70 -7.95 3.30
C LEU A 115 -7.18 -6.51 3.43
N SER A 116 -6.98 -5.84 2.30
CA SER A 116 -6.59 -4.43 2.25
C SER A 116 -7.61 -3.55 2.97
N TRP A 117 -8.91 -3.72 2.68
CA TRP A 117 -9.97 -2.98 3.35
C TRP A 117 -9.96 -3.20 4.88
N ALA A 118 -9.87 -4.44 5.33
CA ALA A 118 -9.85 -4.77 6.75
C ALA A 118 -8.62 -4.19 7.48
N ALA A 119 -7.44 -4.24 6.85
CA ALA A 119 -6.21 -3.65 7.38
C ALA A 119 -6.32 -2.12 7.48
N CYS A 120 -6.77 -1.44 6.42
CA CYS A 120 -6.96 0.01 6.42
C CYS A 120 -7.98 0.45 7.47
N MET A 121 -9.07 -0.29 7.62
CA MET A 121 -10.09 -0.03 8.63
C MET A 121 -9.52 -0.16 10.05
N THR A 122 -8.65 -1.14 10.27
CA THR A 122 -7.95 -1.34 11.54
C THR A 122 -6.98 -0.18 11.83
N PHE A 123 -6.22 0.27 10.83
CA PHE A 123 -5.31 1.42 10.97
C PHE A 123 -6.06 2.69 11.37
N ILE A 124 -7.20 2.97 10.73
CA ILE A 124 -8.02 4.13 11.06
C ILE A 124 -8.54 4.03 12.50
N ARG A 125 -8.99 2.85 12.95
CA ARG A 125 -9.47 2.64 14.33
C ARG A 125 -8.37 2.77 15.38
N ILE A 126 -7.14 2.37 15.05
CA ILE A 126 -5.97 2.56 15.95
C ILE A 126 -5.64 4.05 16.05
N LYS A 127 -5.63 4.76 14.93
CA LYS A 127 -5.28 6.18 14.87
C LYS A 127 -6.36 7.08 15.49
N MET A 128 -7.64 6.73 15.27
CA MET A 128 -8.82 7.40 15.83
C MET A 128 -9.68 6.41 16.64
N PRO A 129 -9.36 6.19 17.93
CA PRO A 129 -10.18 5.36 18.79
C PRO A 129 -11.54 6.03 19.02
N GLY A 130 -12.59 5.45 18.42
CA GLY A 130 -13.93 6.05 18.37
C GLY A 130 -14.43 6.32 16.95
N TYR A 131 -13.62 6.05 15.92
CA TYR A 131 -14.06 6.16 14.52
C TYR A 131 -15.24 5.23 14.22
N MET A 132 -16.38 5.83 13.85
CA MET A 132 -17.67 5.18 13.56
C MET A 132 -18.27 4.39 14.72
N ARG A 133 -18.08 4.87 15.96
CA ARG A 133 -18.96 4.52 17.09
C ARG A 133 -20.23 5.37 17.05
#